data_AF-A0A517VJH9-F1
#
_entry.id   AF-A0A517VJH9-F1
#
_cell.length_a   1.000
_cell.length_b   1.000
_cell.length_c   1.000
_cell.angle_alpha   90.00
_cell.angle_beta   90.00
_cell.angle_gamma   90.00
#
_symmetry.space_group_name_H-M   'P 1'
#
loop_
_entity.id
_entity.type
_entity.pdbx_description
1 polymer ?
#
loop_
_entity_poly.entity_id
_entity_poly.type
_entity_poly.pdbx_seq_one_letter_code
_entity_poly.pdbx_strand_id
1 'polypeptide(L)'
;MRKMHGSIIYFTTGLPSIMAICGFCFCLFTQTLIAQTEPTAVDGWGIRRQLEEPITEGVIWVQCQFEPSKDWDSGAFFDLRGEKSNDVIARIAAEPYQRKGSDEKQIRWHSAYERPEWRLYTFTPFESRPYTLTMRADLDRKSYACWVDQQTLGEDLPLTSNAAVSQIYLGNAGEPDDAAQGRQLVVSKNAPKGFEFPRLLPETEDGLIFRFAAVGDPQLGFSGFEVDKARFALAVDQINRSGAELSLMLGDMVHVKTDLKAYDAMLELVKGFAAPYHYVRGNHEIPELFIRYFYRELHYSFVHKGVRFVVIDAEGNHVGMSDSQLDWVEAEFQKAEKAGEEIVIALHVSPWQNNERGRGKYNQIGVGRDRLRALMKQYQVLLCLSGHYHRPVWHGHEEETHYLVLGGTAMVSAGSFGWCSFDVYPDRIVMHHKPLFFGYERADVKQLHSAQGWLNYQEIKAQHPYTQQGPLTIPRKRPVTGK
;
A
#
# COMPACT_ATOMS: atom_id res chain seq x y z
N MET A 1 -56.06 24.05 41.01
CA MET A 1 -56.57 25.44 41.01
C MET A 1 -56.44 26.01 39.60
N ARG A 2 -57.57 26.44 39.03
CA ARG A 2 -57.83 27.26 37.81
C ARG A 2 -57.04 26.92 36.53
N LYS A 3 -57.60 26.16 35.57
CA LYS A 3 -58.67 26.45 34.55
C LYS A 3 -58.16 27.30 33.37
N MET A 4 -57.96 26.69 32.19
CA MET A 4 -58.86 26.63 30.99
C MET A 4 -58.77 27.92 30.14
N HIS A 5 -58.70 27.95 28.79
CA HIS A 5 -59.40 27.24 27.70
C HIS A 5 -58.48 27.35 26.43
N GLY A 6 -58.44 26.48 25.42
CA GLY A 6 -59.45 25.63 24.80
C GLY A 6 -60.11 26.36 23.62
N SER A 7 -59.74 26.04 22.36
CA SER A 7 -60.67 25.95 21.20
C SER A 7 -59.95 25.48 19.92
N ILE A 8 -60.47 24.37 19.39
CA ILE A 8 -60.24 23.77 18.07
C ILE A 8 -61.47 24.12 17.22
N ILE A 9 -61.30 24.41 15.93
CA ILE A 9 -62.36 24.31 14.90
C ILE A 9 -61.78 23.69 13.62
N TYR A 10 -62.56 22.79 13.02
CA TYR A 10 -62.28 21.91 11.87
C TYR A 10 -62.96 22.40 10.57
N PHE A 11 -62.56 21.75 9.46
CA PHE A 11 -63.23 21.55 8.14
C PHE A 11 -62.99 22.65 7.09
N THR A 12 -62.84 22.43 5.77
CA THR A 12 -62.81 21.27 4.86
C THR A 12 -62.43 21.76 3.44
N THR A 13 -61.97 20.83 2.59
CA THR A 13 -62.21 20.70 1.13
C THR A 13 -61.66 21.75 0.16
N GLY A 14 -60.91 21.26 -0.84
CA GLY A 14 -60.78 21.95 -2.13
C GLY A 14 -59.57 21.52 -2.96
N LEU A 15 -59.66 20.38 -3.66
CA LEU A 15 -58.91 20.13 -4.90
C LEU A 15 -59.82 20.56 -6.06
N PRO A 16 -59.29 21.27 -7.08
CA PRO A 16 -59.18 20.62 -8.38
C PRO A 16 -57.91 20.96 -9.18
N SER A 17 -57.32 19.89 -9.72
CA SER A 17 -56.83 19.67 -11.08
C SER A 17 -56.52 20.83 -12.06
N ILE A 18 -55.26 20.81 -12.53
CA ILE A 18 -54.79 20.90 -13.94
C ILE A 18 -54.97 22.23 -14.71
N MET A 19 -53.87 22.96 -14.94
CA MET A 19 -53.29 23.15 -16.29
C MET A 19 -51.92 23.83 -16.24
N ALA A 20 -51.00 23.31 -17.05
CA ALA A 20 -49.60 23.70 -17.14
C ALA A 20 -49.40 25.07 -17.81
N ILE A 21 -48.48 25.88 -17.28
CA ILE A 21 -47.69 26.85 -18.06
C ILE A 21 -46.24 26.77 -17.58
N CYS A 22 -45.35 26.51 -18.53
CA CYS A 22 -43.90 26.43 -18.40
C CYS A 22 -43.29 27.63 -17.66
N GLY A 23 -42.45 27.32 -16.68
CA GLY A 23 -41.53 28.27 -16.05
C GLY A 23 -40.30 27.50 -15.57
N PHE A 24 -39.37 27.25 -16.49
CA PHE A 24 -38.04 26.74 -16.20
C PHE A 24 -37.35 27.71 -15.21
N CYS A 25 -37.12 27.27 -13.97
CA CYS A 25 -36.16 27.89 -13.07
C CYS A 25 -35.18 26.81 -12.61
N PHE A 26 -34.22 26.51 -13.48
CA PHE A 26 -32.98 25.85 -13.11
C PHE A 26 -32.21 26.81 -12.20
N CYS A 27 -32.31 26.64 -10.89
CA CYS A 27 -31.30 27.17 -9.96
C CYS A 27 -30.15 26.17 -9.91
N LEU A 28 -29.28 26.24 -10.91
CA LEU A 28 -27.93 25.67 -10.92
C LEU A 28 -26.98 26.84 -11.19
N PHE A 29 -26.56 27.49 -10.12
CA PHE A 29 -25.39 28.36 -10.13
C PHE A 29 -24.38 27.79 -9.14
N THR A 30 -23.76 26.68 -9.52
CA THR A 30 -22.37 26.41 -9.16
C THR A 30 -21.52 27.22 -10.13
N GLN A 31 -21.09 28.42 -9.74
CA GLN A 31 -19.98 29.07 -10.44
C GLN A 31 -18.79 28.12 -10.34
N THR A 32 -18.41 27.56 -11.49
CA THR A 32 -17.34 26.59 -11.60
C THR A 32 -16.05 27.38 -11.66
N LEU A 33 -15.21 27.28 -10.62
CA LEU A 33 -13.90 27.90 -10.69
C LEU A 33 -13.10 27.28 -11.83
N ILE A 34 -12.58 28.15 -12.69
CA ILE A 34 -11.93 27.77 -13.95
C ILE A 34 -10.59 27.10 -13.64
N ALA A 35 -10.54 25.78 -13.83
CA ALA A 35 -9.28 25.10 -14.05
C ALA A 35 -8.63 25.72 -15.30
N GLN A 36 -7.45 26.32 -15.15
CA GLN A 36 -6.71 26.92 -16.26
C GLN A 36 -6.09 25.82 -17.12
N THR A 37 -6.79 25.46 -18.20
CA THR A 37 -6.30 24.49 -19.17
C THR A 37 -5.20 25.04 -20.09
N GLU A 38 -5.05 26.35 -20.16
CA GLU A 38 -3.97 27.00 -20.93
C GLU A 38 -2.75 27.29 -20.04
N PRO A 39 -1.52 26.99 -20.53
CA PRO A 39 -0.30 27.26 -19.79
C PRO A 39 -0.17 28.75 -19.44
N THR A 40 0.05 29.05 -18.17
CA THR A 40 0.45 30.40 -17.74
C THR A 40 1.97 30.46 -17.63
N ALA A 41 2.57 31.55 -18.12
CA ALA A 41 3.98 31.83 -17.87
C ALA A 41 4.22 32.02 -16.36
N VAL A 42 5.41 31.65 -15.90
CA VAL A 42 5.83 31.82 -14.51
C VAL A 42 7.16 32.57 -14.53
N ASP A 43 7.24 33.70 -13.82
CA ASP A 43 8.42 34.58 -13.86
C ASP A 43 9.63 34.06 -13.05
N GLY A 44 9.61 32.80 -12.61
CA GLY A 44 10.70 32.15 -11.88
C GLY A 44 10.25 31.22 -10.74
N TRP A 45 11.22 30.61 -10.07
CA TRP A 45 11.02 29.82 -8.85
C TRP A 45 11.22 30.72 -7.61
N GLY A 46 10.56 30.41 -6.49
CA GLY A 46 10.42 31.30 -5.32
C GLY A 46 9.07 32.01 -5.22
N ILE A 47 8.09 31.63 -6.04
CA ILE A 47 6.78 32.29 -6.17
C ILE A 47 5.69 31.47 -5.48
N ARG A 48 4.74 32.16 -4.84
CA ARG A 48 3.45 31.61 -4.40
C ARG A 48 2.36 32.08 -5.34
N ARG A 49 1.66 31.13 -5.96
CA ARG A 49 0.48 31.43 -6.76
C ARG A 49 -0.77 31.08 -5.98
N GLN A 50 -1.54 32.10 -5.62
CA GLN A 50 -2.84 31.94 -4.99
C GLN A 50 -3.87 31.51 -6.05
N LEU A 51 -4.67 30.49 -5.74
CA LEU A 51 -5.83 30.12 -6.54
C LEU A 51 -6.99 31.09 -6.23
N GLU A 52 -7.80 31.41 -7.25
CA GLU A 52 -8.94 32.33 -7.11
C GLU A 52 -9.95 31.84 -6.07
N GLU A 53 -10.24 30.54 -6.06
CA GLU A 53 -10.95 29.85 -4.98
C GLU A 53 -10.18 28.58 -4.57
N PRO A 54 -10.18 28.21 -3.28
CA PRO A 54 -9.63 26.95 -2.82
C PRO A 54 -10.36 25.74 -3.42
N ILE A 55 -9.59 24.70 -3.76
CA ILE A 55 -10.14 23.43 -4.24
C ILE A 55 -10.21 22.46 -3.07
N THR A 56 -11.43 22.02 -2.74
CA THR A 56 -11.71 21.21 -1.55
C THR A 56 -11.98 19.74 -1.84
N GLU A 57 -12.34 19.41 -3.08
CA GLU A 57 -12.82 18.09 -3.49
C GLU A 57 -12.45 17.78 -4.94
N GLY A 58 -12.61 16.52 -5.31
CA GLY A 58 -12.33 16.03 -6.65
C GLY A 58 -10.84 15.80 -6.94
N VAL A 59 -10.56 15.61 -8.23
CA VAL A 59 -9.21 15.37 -8.74
C VAL A 59 -8.69 16.62 -9.42
N ILE A 60 -7.45 16.97 -9.10
CA ILE A 60 -6.71 18.04 -9.77
C ILE A 60 -5.38 17.53 -10.29
N TRP A 61 -4.98 18.09 -11.43
CA TRP A 61 -3.71 17.89 -12.07
C TRP A 61 -2.98 19.22 -12.11
N VAL A 62 -1.72 19.21 -11.68
CA VAL A 62 -0.86 20.39 -11.71
C VAL A 62 0.43 20.01 -12.41
N GLN A 63 0.77 20.73 -13.48
CA GLN A 63 1.99 20.51 -14.23
C GLN A 63 2.82 21.79 -14.26
N CYS A 64 4.10 21.68 -13.95
CA CYS A 64 5.03 22.79 -13.99
C CYS A 64 6.30 22.42 -14.75
N GLN A 65 6.76 23.31 -15.62
CA GLN A 65 8.10 23.22 -16.21
C GLN A 65 9.12 23.90 -15.29
N PHE A 66 10.12 23.13 -14.92
CA PHE A 66 11.18 23.48 -13.99
C PHE A 66 12.53 23.30 -14.70
N GLU A 67 13.44 24.26 -14.62
CA GLU A 67 14.81 24.11 -15.11
C GLU A 67 15.78 24.42 -13.97
N PRO A 68 16.63 23.46 -13.55
CA PRO A 68 17.63 23.72 -12.53
C PRO A 68 18.62 24.77 -13.02
N SER A 69 19.23 25.49 -12.09
CA SER A 69 20.33 26.39 -12.42
C SER A 69 21.52 25.63 -13.02
N LYS A 70 22.44 26.36 -13.65
CA LYS A 70 23.58 25.77 -14.36
C LYS A 70 24.49 24.95 -13.44
N ASP A 71 24.73 25.45 -12.22
CA ASP A 71 25.63 24.82 -11.27
C ASP A 71 24.91 23.83 -10.33
N TRP A 72 23.58 24.02 -10.18
CA TRP A 72 22.65 23.22 -9.37
C TRP A 72 23.15 23.02 -7.95
N ASP A 73 23.43 24.13 -7.27
CA ASP A 73 23.89 24.13 -5.89
C ASP A 73 22.74 24.38 -4.89
N SER A 74 21.53 24.67 -5.39
CA SER A 74 20.31 24.92 -4.61
C SER A 74 19.25 23.85 -4.88
N GLY A 75 18.40 23.56 -3.88
CA GLY A 75 17.26 22.67 -4.03
C GLY A 75 15.99 23.39 -4.51
N ALA A 76 14.95 22.66 -4.87
CA ALA A 76 13.68 23.22 -5.31
C ALA A 76 12.49 22.44 -4.75
N PHE A 77 11.39 23.15 -4.46
CA PHE A 77 10.11 22.59 -4.03
C PHE A 77 9.01 22.94 -5.02
N PHE A 78 8.14 21.99 -5.30
CA PHE A 78 6.86 22.18 -5.97
C PHE A 78 5.80 21.58 -5.04
N ASP A 79 5.04 22.45 -4.37
CA ASP A 79 4.06 22.07 -3.37
C ASP A 79 2.64 22.49 -3.78
N LEU A 80 1.67 21.63 -3.46
CA LEU A 80 0.29 22.05 -3.26
C LEU A 80 0.12 22.41 -1.78
N ARG A 81 -0.44 23.60 -1.51
CA ARG A 81 -0.57 24.12 -0.15
C ARG A 81 -1.97 24.62 0.19
N GLY A 82 -2.28 24.57 1.48
CA GLY A 82 -3.42 25.25 2.08
C GLY A 82 -3.20 26.75 2.22
N GLU A 83 -4.16 27.41 2.87
CA GLU A 83 -4.10 28.85 3.16
C GLU A 83 -2.91 29.19 4.07
N LYS A 84 -2.64 28.34 5.08
CA LYS A 84 -1.49 28.51 5.96
C LYS A 84 -0.25 27.98 5.27
N SER A 85 0.86 28.71 5.39
CA SER A 85 2.11 28.37 4.70
C SER A 85 2.69 27.01 5.11
N ASN A 86 2.35 26.47 6.28
CA ASN A 86 2.80 25.15 6.74
C ASN A 86 1.86 24.01 6.34
N ASP A 87 0.69 24.28 5.75
CA ASP A 87 -0.22 23.27 5.25
C ASP A 87 0.26 22.74 3.89
N VAL A 88 1.34 21.95 3.91
CA VAL A 88 1.77 21.20 2.72
C VAL A 88 0.81 20.04 2.53
N ILE A 89 0.20 19.94 1.35
CA ILE A 89 -0.79 18.91 1.00
C ILE A 89 -0.12 17.79 0.18
N ALA A 90 0.67 18.19 -0.81
CA ALA A 90 1.47 17.32 -1.68
C ALA A 90 2.77 18.02 -2.04
N ARG A 91 3.86 17.26 -2.24
CA ARG A 91 5.19 17.80 -2.50
C ARG A 91 5.99 16.95 -3.49
N ILE A 92 6.60 17.63 -4.45
CA ILE A 92 7.81 17.17 -5.15
C ILE A 92 8.90 18.12 -4.70
N ALA A 93 10.05 17.60 -4.34
CA ALA A 93 11.23 18.44 -4.24
C ALA A 93 12.46 17.77 -4.85
N ALA A 94 13.42 18.60 -5.18
CA ALA A 94 14.64 18.26 -5.86
C ALA A 94 15.80 18.84 -5.05
N GLU A 95 16.87 18.07 -4.90
CA GLU A 95 18.10 18.55 -4.28
C GLU A 95 19.32 17.99 -5.03
N PRO A 96 20.43 18.73 -5.08
CA PRO A 96 21.68 18.19 -5.59
C PRO A 96 22.12 16.99 -4.76
N TYR A 97 22.54 15.94 -5.45
CA TYR A 97 23.05 14.74 -4.83
C TYR A 97 24.29 14.23 -5.56
N GLN A 98 25.29 13.84 -4.79
CA GLN A 98 26.47 13.17 -5.29
C GLN A 98 26.75 11.97 -4.40
N ARG A 99 26.82 10.79 -5.01
CA ARG A 99 27.16 9.57 -4.28
C ARG A 99 28.61 9.68 -3.80
N LYS A 100 28.87 9.35 -2.53
CA LYS A 100 30.22 9.33 -1.98
C LYS A 100 31.15 8.46 -2.84
N GLY A 101 32.24 9.05 -3.33
CA GLY A 101 33.23 8.37 -4.18
C GLY A 101 32.86 8.28 -5.67
N SER A 102 31.83 8.99 -6.13
CA SER A 102 31.51 9.18 -7.54
C SER A 102 31.62 10.65 -7.91
N ASP A 103 32.06 10.95 -9.13
CA ASP A 103 32.03 12.30 -9.71
C ASP A 103 30.68 12.60 -10.41
N GLU A 104 29.77 11.63 -10.47
CA GLU A 104 28.46 11.79 -11.08
C GLU A 104 27.55 12.66 -10.20
N LYS A 105 27.19 13.84 -10.72
CA LYS A 105 26.13 14.69 -10.18
C LYS A 105 24.75 14.11 -10.54
N GLN A 106 23.86 14.06 -9.55
CA GLN A 106 22.49 13.60 -9.68
C GLN A 106 21.53 14.64 -9.08
N ILE A 107 20.26 14.53 -9.47
CA ILE A 107 19.16 15.16 -8.76
C ILE A 107 18.49 14.08 -7.91
N ARG A 108 18.42 14.30 -6.60
CA ARG A 108 17.60 13.50 -5.69
C ARG A 108 16.23 14.12 -5.60
N TRP A 109 15.24 13.43 -6.16
CA TRP A 109 13.84 13.78 -6.09
C TRP A 109 13.22 13.16 -4.85
N HIS A 110 12.37 13.90 -4.17
CA HIS A 110 11.62 13.40 -3.04
C HIS A 110 10.14 13.77 -3.05
N SER A 111 9.30 12.79 -2.73
CA SER A 111 7.86 12.92 -2.56
C SER A 111 7.51 12.62 -1.11
N ALA A 112 6.65 13.45 -0.50
CA ALA A 112 6.28 13.29 0.91
C ALA A 112 5.02 12.42 1.08
N TYR A 113 4.82 11.78 2.23
CA TYR A 113 3.58 11.07 2.52
C TYR A 113 3.22 11.19 3.99
N GLU A 114 1.95 11.43 4.31
CA GLU A 114 1.39 11.61 5.66
C GLU A 114 1.98 12.81 6.45
N ARG A 115 3.30 12.98 6.45
CA ARG A 115 4.04 14.10 7.03
C ARG A 115 5.11 14.60 6.06
N PRO A 116 5.42 15.92 6.04
CA PRO A 116 6.41 16.48 5.10
C PRO A 116 7.83 15.90 5.22
N GLU A 117 8.20 15.40 6.39
CA GLU A 117 9.50 14.78 6.67
C GLU A 117 9.59 13.29 6.28
N TRP A 118 8.45 12.63 6.05
CA TRP A 118 8.42 11.24 5.61
C TRP A 118 8.39 11.20 4.09
N ARG A 119 9.47 10.67 3.49
CA ARG A 119 9.76 10.85 2.07
C ARG A 119 10.14 9.56 1.38
N LEU A 120 9.81 9.47 0.10
CA LEU A 120 10.42 8.53 -0.84
C LEU A 120 11.50 9.24 -1.64
N TYR A 121 12.45 8.47 -2.16
CA TYR A 121 13.56 9.00 -2.96
C TYR A 121 13.58 8.39 -4.35
N THR A 122 13.91 9.19 -5.35
CA THR A 122 14.22 8.78 -6.72
C THR A 122 15.39 9.61 -7.23
N PHE A 123 16.27 9.02 -8.02
CA PHE A 123 17.49 9.67 -8.49
C PHE A 123 17.49 9.73 -10.01
N THR A 124 17.88 10.88 -10.56
CA THR A 124 18.14 11.03 -12.00
C THR A 124 19.53 11.65 -12.20
N PRO A 125 20.18 11.43 -13.35
CA PRO A 125 21.34 12.23 -13.74
C PRO A 125 21.01 13.73 -13.67
N PHE A 126 21.99 14.54 -13.28
CA PHE A 126 21.87 15.99 -13.38
C PHE A 126 22.06 16.44 -14.83
N GLU A 127 21.08 17.16 -15.36
CA GLU A 127 21.13 17.79 -16.66
C GLU A 127 20.59 19.23 -16.54
N SER A 128 21.34 20.21 -17.07
CA SER A 128 20.87 21.60 -17.16
C SER A 128 19.86 21.74 -18.30
N ARG A 129 18.65 21.23 -18.08
CA ARG A 129 17.52 21.29 -19.03
C ARG A 129 16.19 21.50 -18.31
N PRO A 130 15.14 21.90 -19.02
CA PRO A 130 13.78 21.81 -18.50
C PRO A 130 13.38 20.37 -18.19
N TYR A 131 12.77 20.17 -17.03
CA TYR A 131 12.02 19.00 -16.59
C TYR A 131 10.54 19.37 -16.45
N THR A 132 9.68 18.38 -16.64
CA THR A 132 8.23 18.52 -16.45
C THR A 132 7.82 17.85 -15.15
N LEU A 133 7.46 18.62 -14.14
CA LEU A 133 6.92 18.10 -12.89
C LEU A 133 5.41 17.97 -13.02
N THR A 134 4.87 16.79 -12.74
CA THR A 134 3.42 16.53 -12.81
C THR A 134 2.94 15.98 -11.48
N MET A 135 1.85 16.54 -10.95
CA MET A 135 1.12 16.03 -9.80
C MET A 135 -0.32 15.74 -10.16
N ARG A 136 -0.85 14.64 -9.62
CA ARG A 136 -2.29 14.35 -9.54
C ARG A 136 -2.66 14.30 -8.07
N ALA A 137 -3.51 15.20 -7.58
CA ALA A 137 -4.07 15.12 -6.24
C ALA A 137 -5.55 14.73 -6.30
N ASP A 138 -5.91 13.71 -5.55
CA ASP A 138 -7.26 13.17 -5.39
C ASP A 138 -7.74 13.52 -3.98
N LEU A 139 -8.43 14.64 -3.86
CA LEU A 139 -8.80 15.22 -2.56
C LEU A 139 -9.90 14.38 -1.88
N ASP A 140 -10.73 13.71 -2.68
CA ASP A 140 -11.77 12.80 -2.18
C ASP A 140 -11.15 11.54 -1.56
N ARG A 141 -10.14 10.97 -2.22
CA ARG A 141 -9.40 9.80 -1.70
C ARG A 141 -8.27 10.16 -0.73
N LYS A 142 -7.98 11.45 -0.56
CA LYS A 142 -6.87 11.95 0.25
C LYS A 142 -5.54 11.32 -0.13
N SER A 143 -5.30 11.19 -1.43
CA SER A 143 -4.04 10.70 -1.97
C SER A 143 -3.55 11.55 -3.13
N TYR A 144 -2.27 11.41 -3.46
CA TYR A 144 -1.69 12.03 -4.62
C TYR A 144 -0.63 11.15 -5.27
N ALA A 145 -0.30 11.52 -6.49
CA ALA A 145 0.72 10.91 -7.31
C ALA A 145 1.57 11.98 -7.99
N CYS A 146 2.82 11.64 -8.27
CA CYS A 146 3.77 12.60 -8.82
C CYS A 146 4.85 11.95 -9.69
N TRP A 147 5.30 12.73 -10.67
CA TRP A 147 6.29 12.36 -11.67
C TRP A 147 7.20 13.53 -12.01
N VAL A 148 8.41 13.20 -12.42
CA VAL A 148 9.32 14.09 -13.13
C VAL A 148 9.55 13.53 -14.52
N ASP A 149 9.20 14.29 -15.54
CA ASP A 149 9.06 13.81 -16.92
C ASP A 149 8.18 12.54 -16.96
N GLN A 150 8.78 11.38 -17.22
CA GLN A 150 8.12 10.06 -17.20
C GLN A 150 8.55 9.19 -16.01
N GLN A 151 9.47 9.68 -15.17
CA GLN A 151 9.95 8.96 -14.00
C GLN A 151 8.96 9.13 -12.85
N THR A 152 8.40 8.00 -12.39
CA THR A 152 7.51 7.96 -11.23
C THR A 152 8.24 8.27 -9.94
N LEU A 153 7.65 9.17 -9.13
CA LEU A 153 8.09 9.53 -7.78
C LEU A 153 7.16 8.95 -6.69
N GLY A 154 5.91 8.64 -7.05
CA GLY A 154 4.91 7.94 -6.22
C GLY A 154 3.53 8.00 -6.86
N GLU A 155 2.68 7.01 -6.61
CA GLU A 155 1.38 6.85 -7.32
C GLU A 155 0.18 6.70 -6.37
N ASP A 156 0.40 6.30 -5.11
CA ASP A 156 -0.66 6.19 -4.08
C ASP A 156 -0.15 6.76 -2.74
N LEU A 157 0.32 8.01 -2.76
CA LEU A 157 0.86 8.69 -1.58
C LEU A 157 -0.29 9.34 -0.79
N PRO A 158 -0.44 9.10 0.52
CA PRO A 158 -1.34 9.89 1.37
C PRO A 158 -0.99 11.38 1.33
N LEU A 159 -2.02 12.25 1.32
CA LEU A 159 -1.81 13.69 1.49
C LEU A 159 -1.19 13.97 2.87
N THR A 160 -0.30 14.96 2.95
CA THR A 160 0.31 15.37 4.22
C THR A 160 -0.57 16.35 5.03
N SER A 161 -1.64 16.85 4.41
CA SER A 161 -2.66 17.69 5.04
C SER A 161 -3.99 17.52 4.30
N ASN A 162 -5.09 17.62 5.03
CA ASN A 162 -6.46 17.59 4.47
C ASN A 162 -7.01 19.01 4.20
N ALA A 163 -6.16 20.04 4.23
CA ALA A 163 -6.55 21.40 3.89
C ALA A 163 -6.99 21.51 2.41
N ALA A 164 -7.83 22.50 2.11
CA ALA A 164 -8.17 22.84 0.73
C ALA A 164 -6.93 23.34 -0.02
N VAL A 165 -6.73 22.90 -1.26
CA VAL A 165 -5.64 23.40 -2.10
C VAL A 165 -5.94 24.85 -2.45
N SER A 166 -5.20 25.76 -1.84
CA SER A 166 -5.40 27.21 -1.98
C SER A 166 -4.23 27.86 -2.71
N GLN A 167 -3.06 27.23 -2.67
CA GLN A 167 -1.82 27.79 -3.20
C GLN A 167 -1.02 26.72 -3.94
N ILE A 168 -0.35 27.16 -5.00
CA ILE A 168 0.75 26.44 -5.63
C ILE A 168 2.04 27.17 -5.28
N TYR A 169 2.97 26.46 -4.66
CA TYR A 169 4.24 27.03 -4.23
C TYR A 169 5.40 26.41 -4.99
N LEU A 170 6.14 27.26 -5.70
CA LEU A 170 7.39 26.94 -6.35
C LEU A 170 8.49 27.56 -5.49
N GLY A 171 9.13 26.78 -4.62
CA GLY A 171 10.07 27.28 -3.63
C GLY A 171 11.53 27.00 -3.97
N ASN A 172 12.44 27.95 -3.78
CA ASN A 172 13.87 27.73 -3.89
C ASN A 172 14.48 27.37 -2.52
N ALA A 173 15.43 26.45 -2.48
CA ALA A 173 16.19 26.06 -1.28
C ALA A 173 17.65 26.51 -1.45
N GLY A 174 17.93 27.79 -1.21
CA GLY A 174 19.25 28.38 -1.40
C GLY A 174 19.20 29.89 -1.60
N GLU A 175 20.35 30.52 -1.87
CA GLU A 175 20.43 31.96 -2.15
C GLU A 175 19.64 32.32 -3.43
N PRO A 176 19.01 33.51 -3.50
CA PRO A 176 18.16 33.91 -4.62
C PRO A 176 18.86 33.94 -5.99
N ASP A 177 20.18 34.13 -6.00
CA ASP A 177 20.97 34.38 -7.20
C ASP A 177 21.20 33.12 -8.07
N ASP A 178 20.89 31.92 -7.56
CA ASP A 178 21.00 30.64 -8.28
C ASP A 178 19.67 29.85 -8.22
N ALA A 179 18.55 30.55 -8.45
CA ALA A 179 17.23 29.95 -8.45
C ALA A 179 16.96 29.16 -9.73
N ALA A 180 16.27 28.02 -9.58
CA ALA A 180 15.65 27.35 -10.71
C ALA A 180 14.70 28.28 -11.48
N GLN A 181 14.48 27.99 -12.76
CA GLN A 181 13.56 28.75 -13.60
C GLN A 181 12.24 27.99 -13.77
N GLY A 182 11.13 28.70 -13.63
CA GLY A 182 9.81 28.24 -14.04
C GLY A 182 9.54 28.70 -15.47
N ARG A 183 8.88 27.88 -16.29
CA ARG A 183 8.47 28.31 -17.65
C ARG A 183 6.96 28.34 -17.81
N GLN A 184 6.30 27.27 -17.39
CA GLN A 184 4.87 27.08 -17.58
C GLN A 184 4.25 26.41 -16.36
N LEU A 185 3.04 26.83 -16.00
CA LEU A 185 2.20 26.20 -15.00
C LEU A 185 0.80 25.97 -15.57
N VAL A 186 0.29 24.75 -15.40
CA VAL A 186 -1.05 24.33 -15.82
C VAL A 186 -1.76 23.71 -14.62
N VAL A 187 -3.02 24.10 -14.39
CA VAL A 187 -3.89 23.56 -13.34
C VAL A 187 -5.18 23.08 -13.99
N SER A 188 -5.42 21.77 -13.98
CA SER A 188 -6.50 21.15 -14.75
C SER A 188 -7.28 20.15 -13.89
N LYS A 189 -8.57 19.93 -14.19
CA LYS A 189 -9.32 18.78 -13.66
C LYS A 189 -9.04 17.49 -14.45
N ASN A 190 -8.50 17.64 -15.65
CA ASN A 190 -8.17 16.54 -16.55
C ASN A 190 -6.67 16.26 -16.58
N ALA A 191 -6.32 15.00 -16.81
CA ALA A 191 -4.93 14.60 -17.01
C ALA A 191 -4.28 15.37 -18.17
N PRO A 192 -2.97 15.70 -18.09
CA PRO A 192 -2.23 16.23 -19.23
C PRO A 192 -2.36 15.32 -20.45
N LYS A 193 -2.32 15.89 -21.65
CA LYS A 193 -2.44 15.12 -22.89
C LYS A 193 -1.37 14.03 -22.96
N GLY A 194 -1.78 12.79 -23.22
CA GLY A 194 -0.88 11.64 -23.30
C GLY A 194 -0.46 11.07 -21.95
N PHE A 195 -1.02 11.60 -20.85
CA PHE A 195 -0.79 11.06 -19.51
C PHE A 195 -1.94 10.12 -19.12
N GLU A 196 -1.59 8.90 -18.72
CA GLU A 196 -2.53 7.94 -18.15
C GLU A 196 -2.15 7.65 -16.71
N PHE A 197 -3.12 7.76 -15.80
CA PHE A 197 -2.90 7.40 -14.41
C PHE A 197 -2.79 5.87 -14.30
N PRO A 198 -1.71 5.33 -13.70
CA PRO A 198 -1.52 3.90 -13.58
C PRO A 198 -2.61 3.27 -12.72
N ARG A 199 -2.87 1.99 -12.98
CA ARG A 199 -3.77 1.19 -12.15
C ARG A 199 -3.10 0.89 -10.82
N LEU A 200 -3.76 1.31 -9.75
CA LEU A 200 -3.24 1.10 -8.40
C LEU A 200 -3.41 -0.35 -7.93
N LEU A 201 -4.53 -0.98 -8.25
CA LEU A 201 -4.89 -2.34 -7.83
C LEU A 201 -5.11 -3.23 -9.04
N PRO A 202 -4.84 -4.55 -8.95
CA PRO A 202 -5.05 -5.49 -10.04
C PRO A 202 -6.55 -5.66 -10.32
N GLU A 203 -6.90 -5.60 -11.61
CA GLU A 203 -8.23 -6.01 -12.09
C GLU A 203 -8.38 -7.53 -11.99
N THR A 204 -9.57 -7.96 -11.60
CA THR A 204 -9.94 -9.37 -11.54
C THR A 204 -10.45 -9.82 -12.90
N GLU A 205 -10.21 -11.09 -13.22
CA GLU A 205 -10.76 -11.71 -14.43
C GLU A 205 -12.12 -12.37 -14.16
N ASP A 206 -12.84 -12.71 -15.24
CA ASP A 206 -14.06 -13.49 -15.14
C ASP A 206 -13.80 -14.85 -14.46
N GLY A 207 -14.74 -15.26 -13.61
CA GLY A 207 -14.64 -16.52 -12.86
C GLY A 207 -13.83 -16.43 -11.57
N LEU A 208 -13.48 -15.22 -11.09
CA LEU A 208 -12.96 -15.05 -9.73
C LEU A 208 -13.92 -15.70 -8.71
N ILE A 209 -13.39 -16.59 -7.85
CA ILE A 209 -14.14 -17.19 -6.74
C ILE A 209 -14.10 -16.26 -5.54
N PHE A 210 -12.90 -15.80 -5.16
CA PHE A 210 -12.66 -14.75 -4.18
C PHE A 210 -11.24 -14.21 -4.28
N ARG A 211 -11.02 -13.06 -3.65
CA ARG A 211 -9.69 -12.49 -3.40
C ARG A 211 -9.40 -12.54 -1.91
N PHE A 212 -8.17 -12.88 -1.52
CA PHE A 212 -7.68 -12.63 -0.16
C PHE A 212 -6.39 -11.82 -0.19
N ALA A 213 -6.07 -11.18 0.93
CA ALA A 213 -4.85 -10.42 1.10
C ALA A 213 -3.92 -11.08 2.12
N ALA A 214 -2.62 -10.87 1.99
CA ALA A 214 -1.67 -11.19 3.05
C ALA A 214 -0.58 -10.12 3.16
N VAL A 215 -0.15 -9.86 4.38
CA VAL A 215 0.89 -8.89 4.71
C VAL A 215 1.82 -9.48 5.77
N GLY A 216 3.13 -9.44 5.54
CA GLY A 216 4.13 -9.80 6.52
C GLY A 216 4.49 -8.61 7.41
N ASP A 217 5.00 -8.91 8.61
CA ASP A 217 5.80 -8.00 9.43
C ASP A 217 5.32 -6.52 9.48
N PRO A 218 4.06 -6.24 9.91
CA PRO A 218 3.64 -4.85 10.14
C PRO A 218 4.48 -4.13 11.20
N GLN A 219 4.98 -4.90 12.16
CA GLN A 219 6.03 -4.66 13.14
C GLN A 219 6.15 -3.23 13.66
N LEU A 220 5.09 -2.76 14.32
CA LEU A 220 5.03 -1.41 14.85
C LEU A 220 6.21 -1.12 15.79
N GLY A 221 6.99 -0.09 15.44
CA GLY A 221 8.14 0.36 16.21
C GLY A 221 9.50 -0.02 15.62
N PHE A 222 9.56 -0.76 14.52
CA PHE A 222 10.81 -1.16 13.88
C PHE A 222 11.49 -0.01 13.15
N SER A 223 10.78 0.69 12.26
CA SER A 223 11.31 1.88 11.55
C SER A 223 10.95 3.18 12.27
N GLY A 224 10.04 3.10 13.23
CA GLY A 224 9.56 4.19 14.04
C GLY A 224 8.05 4.05 14.25
N PHE A 225 7.61 4.13 15.50
CA PHE A 225 6.23 3.78 15.87
C PHE A 225 5.15 4.48 15.03
N GLU A 226 5.26 5.79 14.83
CA GLU A 226 4.26 6.56 14.08
C GLU A 226 4.29 6.27 12.57
N VAL A 227 5.48 6.07 11.98
CA VAL A 227 5.59 5.78 10.55
C VAL A 227 5.12 4.37 10.22
N ASP A 228 5.44 3.39 11.06
CA ASP A 228 4.97 2.01 10.90
C ASP A 228 3.45 1.94 11.01
N LYS A 229 2.87 2.68 11.97
CA LYS A 229 1.41 2.80 12.14
C LYS A 229 0.74 3.38 10.90
N ALA A 230 1.27 4.48 10.35
CA ALA A 230 0.70 5.11 9.16
C ALA A 230 0.81 4.20 7.91
N ARG A 231 1.94 3.51 7.73
CA ARG A 231 2.13 2.56 6.63
C ARG A 231 1.17 1.38 6.72
N PHE A 232 0.97 0.81 7.91
CA PHE A 232 0.02 -0.28 8.09
C PHE A 232 -1.42 0.19 7.90
N ALA A 233 -1.80 1.37 8.39
CA ALA A 233 -3.12 1.96 8.14
C ALA A 233 -3.39 2.13 6.63
N LEU A 234 -2.39 2.59 5.86
CA LEU A 234 -2.47 2.67 4.40
C LEU A 234 -2.66 1.29 3.76
N ALA A 235 -1.96 0.26 4.25
CA ALA A 235 -2.16 -1.11 3.78
C ALA A 235 -3.59 -1.60 4.02
N VAL A 236 -4.16 -1.34 5.21
CA VAL A 236 -5.55 -1.70 5.55
C VAL A 236 -6.55 -1.03 4.59
N ASP A 237 -6.40 0.28 4.33
CA ASP A 237 -7.21 1.00 3.35
C ASP A 237 -7.13 0.36 1.94
N GLN A 238 -5.90 0.09 1.48
CA GLN A 238 -5.66 -0.50 0.16
C GLN A 238 -6.25 -1.91 0.04
N ILE A 239 -6.13 -2.72 1.10
CA ILE A 239 -6.70 -4.06 1.16
C ILE A 239 -8.23 -3.99 1.06
N ASN A 240 -8.87 -3.08 1.80
CA ASN A 240 -10.31 -2.87 1.70
C ASN A 240 -10.73 -2.48 0.27
N ARG A 241 -10.01 -1.52 -0.35
CA ARG A 241 -10.26 -1.09 -1.74
C ARG A 241 -10.05 -2.21 -2.77
N SER A 242 -9.23 -3.21 -2.45
CA SER A 242 -8.96 -4.33 -3.35
C SER A 242 -10.11 -5.33 -3.47
N GLY A 243 -11.10 -5.26 -2.57
CA GLY A 243 -12.19 -6.23 -2.51
C GLY A 243 -11.80 -7.58 -1.92
N ALA A 244 -10.72 -7.64 -1.12
CA ALA A 244 -10.33 -8.86 -0.42
C ALA A 244 -11.42 -9.27 0.58
N GLU A 245 -11.83 -10.55 0.53
CA GLU A 245 -12.85 -11.12 1.42
C GLU A 245 -12.28 -11.61 2.75
N LEU A 246 -10.96 -11.74 2.85
CA LEU A 246 -10.23 -12.00 4.10
C LEU A 246 -8.77 -11.56 4.00
N SER A 247 -8.11 -11.38 5.15
CA SER A 247 -6.70 -10.99 5.24
C SER A 247 -5.89 -11.85 6.19
N LEU A 248 -4.61 -12.11 5.88
CA LEU A 248 -3.65 -12.77 6.76
C LEU A 248 -2.54 -11.78 7.16
N MET A 249 -2.27 -11.67 8.46
CA MET A 249 -1.09 -10.99 9.00
C MET A 249 -0.06 -12.04 9.42
N LEU A 250 1.07 -12.12 8.70
CA LEU A 250 2.02 -13.24 8.77
C LEU A 250 3.06 -13.10 9.90
N GLY A 251 2.64 -12.60 11.05
CA GLY A 251 3.45 -12.44 12.26
C GLY A 251 4.18 -11.11 12.36
N ASP A 252 4.84 -10.91 13.51
CA ASP A 252 5.59 -9.71 13.87
C ASP A 252 4.73 -8.45 13.72
N MET A 253 3.58 -8.43 14.38
CA MET A 253 2.72 -7.26 14.52
C MET A 253 3.41 -6.13 15.31
N VAL A 254 4.25 -6.47 16.30
CA VAL A 254 4.95 -5.50 17.16
C VAL A 254 6.47 -5.67 17.08
N HIS A 255 7.25 -4.60 17.28
CA HIS A 255 8.71 -4.72 17.28
C HIS A 255 9.28 -5.09 18.65
N VAL A 256 8.87 -4.43 19.73
CA VAL A 256 9.35 -4.77 21.07
C VAL A 256 8.32 -5.68 21.72
N LYS A 257 8.70 -6.91 22.07
CA LYS A 257 7.76 -7.97 22.50
C LYS A 257 6.90 -7.59 23.71
N THR A 258 7.36 -6.65 24.53
CA THR A 258 6.73 -6.18 25.76
C THR A 258 6.12 -4.78 25.65
N ASP A 259 6.14 -4.14 24.47
CA ASP A 259 5.57 -2.81 24.28
C ASP A 259 4.05 -2.87 24.12
N LEU A 260 3.33 -2.83 25.25
CA LEU A 260 1.87 -2.89 25.27
C LEU A 260 1.21 -1.75 24.47
N LYS A 261 1.87 -0.61 24.31
CA LYS A 261 1.36 0.49 23.48
C LYS A 261 1.28 0.06 22.01
N ALA A 262 2.25 -0.73 21.54
CA ALA A 262 2.23 -1.27 20.18
C ALA A 262 1.14 -2.32 19.99
N TYR A 263 0.89 -3.16 20.99
CA TYR A 263 -0.24 -4.10 20.96
C TYR A 263 -1.58 -3.37 20.91
N ASP A 264 -1.81 -2.39 21.79
CA ASP A 264 -3.04 -1.59 21.80
C ASP A 264 -3.24 -0.87 20.46
N ALA A 265 -2.19 -0.24 19.93
CA ALA A 265 -2.25 0.44 18.64
C ALA A 265 -2.53 -0.51 17.48
N MET A 266 -1.94 -1.70 17.47
CA MET A 266 -2.24 -2.72 16.46
C MET A 266 -3.72 -3.14 16.52
N LEU A 267 -4.27 -3.35 17.72
CA LEU A 267 -5.69 -3.68 17.88
C LEU A 267 -6.62 -2.59 17.37
N GLU A 268 -6.24 -1.32 17.50
CA GLU A 268 -7.03 -0.23 16.91
C GLU A 268 -6.91 -0.20 15.37
N LEU A 269 -5.72 -0.47 14.81
CA LEU A 269 -5.51 -0.46 13.36
C LEU A 269 -6.29 -1.56 12.65
N VAL A 270 -6.29 -2.78 13.19
CA VAL A 270 -6.96 -3.91 12.54
C VAL A 270 -8.48 -3.78 12.51
N LYS A 271 -9.08 -2.94 13.38
CA LYS A 271 -10.52 -2.60 13.30
C LYS A 271 -10.87 -1.87 12.00
N GLY A 272 -9.87 -1.32 11.30
CA GLY A 272 -10.04 -0.70 9.99
C GLY A 272 -10.30 -1.71 8.86
N PHE A 273 -10.02 -3.01 9.04
CA PHE A 273 -10.34 -4.00 8.03
C PHE A 273 -11.87 -4.15 7.87
N ALA A 274 -12.34 -4.06 6.63
CA ALA A 274 -13.75 -4.23 6.28
C ALA A 274 -14.18 -5.71 6.23
N ALA A 275 -13.21 -6.61 6.04
CA ALA A 275 -13.38 -8.05 5.95
C ALA A 275 -12.63 -8.77 7.10
N PRO A 276 -12.94 -10.05 7.38
CA PRO A 276 -12.23 -10.83 8.39
C PRO A 276 -10.71 -10.83 8.19
N TYR A 277 -9.97 -10.79 9.30
CA TYR A 277 -8.53 -10.86 9.31
C TYR A 277 -8.05 -11.92 10.30
N HIS A 278 -6.87 -12.47 10.02
CA HIS A 278 -6.31 -13.60 10.77
C HIS A 278 -4.85 -13.32 11.12
N TYR A 279 -4.48 -13.68 12.35
CA TYR A 279 -3.12 -13.51 12.85
C TYR A 279 -2.35 -14.81 12.79
N VAL A 280 -1.12 -14.72 12.30
CA VAL A 280 -0.05 -15.68 12.56
C VAL A 280 0.81 -15.10 13.68
N ARG A 281 1.29 -15.92 14.61
CA ARG A 281 2.24 -15.45 15.64
C ARG A 281 3.64 -15.38 15.04
N GLY A 282 4.31 -14.23 15.18
CA GLY A 282 5.73 -14.08 14.86
C GLY A 282 6.63 -14.24 16.07
N ASN A 283 7.94 -14.17 15.84
CA ASN A 283 8.89 -14.27 16.96
C ASN A 283 8.92 -13.02 17.83
N HIS A 284 8.33 -11.90 17.42
CA HIS A 284 8.21 -10.70 18.25
C HIS A 284 7.00 -10.70 19.18
N GLU A 285 6.06 -11.63 19.02
CA GLU A 285 4.97 -11.81 19.98
C GLU A 285 5.29 -12.95 20.93
N ILE A 286 5.20 -12.72 22.25
CA ILE A 286 5.23 -13.83 23.22
C ILE A 286 3.84 -14.48 23.31
N PRO A 287 3.75 -15.82 23.50
CA PRO A 287 2.47 -16.54 23.49
C PRO A 287 1.39 -15.94 24.39
N GLU A 288 1.76 -15.51 25.60
CA GLU A 288 0.81 -14.98 26.58
C GLU A 288 0.17 -13.67 26.10
N LEU A 289 0.98 -12.77 25.50
CA LEU A 289 0.47 -11.51 24.97
C LEU A 289 -0.25 -11.72 23.64
N PHE A 290 0.22 -12.64 22.79
CA PHE A 290 -0.50 -13.01 21.57
C PHE A 290 -1.92 -13.51 21.88
N ILE A 291 -2.04 -14.42 22.85
CA ILE A 291 -3.33 -14.98 23.29
C ILE A 291 -4.24 -13.90 23.87
N ARG A 292 -3.66 -13.00 24.67
CA ARG A 292 -4.41 -11.90 25.29
C ARG A 292 -4.92 -10.88 24.27
N TYR A 293 -4.11 -10.53 23.28
CA TYR A 293 -4.39 -9.41 22.39
C TYR A 293 -5.02 -9.86 21.06
N PHE A 294 -4.46 -10.86 20.41
CA PHE A 294 -4.73 -11.11 18.99
C PHE A 294 -5.64 -12.31 18.76
N TYR A 295 -5.28 -13.48 19.30
CA TYR A 295 -6.09 -14.68 19.07
C TYR A 295 -5.87 -15.73 20.15
N ARG A 296 -6.96 -16.34 20.64
CA ARG A 296 -6.97 -17.27 21.78
C ARG A 296 -6.14 -18.55 21.59
N GLU A 297 -5.81 -18.90 20.36
CA GLU A 297 -5.10 -20.13 19.96
C GLU A 297 -3.85 -19.76 19.15
N LEU A 298 -2.75 -20.50 19.34
CA LEU A 298 -1.51 -20.28 18.59
C LEU A 298 -1.52 -20.92 17.20
N HIS A 299 -2.33 -21.98 17.04
CA HIS A 299 -2.59 -22.65 15.78
C HIS A 299 -4.09 -22.92 15.66
N TYR A 300 -4.65 -22.71 14.48
CA TYR A 300 -6.07 -22.87 14.19
C TYR A 300 -6.29 -22.99 12.69
N SER A 301 -7.48 -23.39 12.27
CA SER A 301 -7.85 -23.47 10.87
C SER A 301 -9.22 -22.88 10.62
N PHE A 302 -9.46 -22.48 9.38
CA PHE A 302 -10.77 -22.08 8.90
C PHE A 302 -10.89 -22.40 7.41
N VAL A 303 -12.12 -22.45 6.91
CA VAL A 303 -12.41 -22.74 5.51
C VAL A 303 -13.11 -21.54 4.90
N HIS A 304 -12.62 -21.09 3.74
CA HIS A 304 -13.27 -20.07 2.92
C HIS A 304 -13.40 -20.58 1.49
N LYS A 305 -14.64 -20.74 1.01
CA LYS A 305 -14.96 -21.12 -0.38
C LYS A 305 -14.11 -22.27 -0.95
N GLY A 306 -13.98 -23.36 -0.19
CA GLY A 306 -13.25 -24.57 -0.60
C GLY A 306 -11.73 -24.50 -0.43
N VAL A 307 -11.21 -23.50 0.28
CA VAL A 307 -9.81 -23.41 0.69
C VAL A 307 -9.72 -23.49 2.20
N ARG A 308 -8.96 -24.47 2.72
CA ARG A 308 -8.61 -24.56 4.14
C ARG A 308 -7.34 -23.79 4.40
N PHE A 309 -7.46 -22.76 5.22
CA PHE A 309 -6.33 -22.02 5.76
C PHE A 309 -5.93 -22.66 7.09
N VAL A 310 -4.68 -23.13 7.17
CA VAL A 310 -4.10 -23.73 8.37
C VAL A 310 -3.05 -22.78 8.89
N VAL A 311 -3.33 -22.12 10.01
CA VAL A 311 -2.43 -21.19 10.67
C VAL A 311 -1.70 -21.93 11.79
N ILE A 312 -0.36 -21.88 11.79
CA ILE A 312 0.45 -22.59 12.79
C ILE A 312 1.49 -21.68 13.44
N ASP A 313 1.90 -22.08 14.65
CA ASP A 313 2.97 -21.43 15.38
C ASP A 313 4.33 -22.04 15.01
N ALA A 314 5.11 -21.28 14.24
CA ALA A 314 6.48 -21.58 13.87
C ALA A 314 7.29 -20.28 13.82
N GLU A 315 7.79 -19.86 14.98
CA GLU A 315 8.50 -18.58 15.16
C GLU A 315 9.97 -18.59 14.71
N GLY A 316 10.55 -19.76 14.41
CA GLY A 316 11.97 -19.86 14.06
C GLY A 316 12.91 -19.82 15.27
N ASN A 317 14.11 -19.26 15.12
CA ASN A 317 15.17 -19.24 16.14
C ASN A 317 15.53 -20.61 16.76
N HIS A 318 15.42 -21.68 15.97
CA HIS A 318 15.51 -23.09 16.37
C HIS A 318 14.48 -23.55 17.41
N VAL A 319 13.42 -22.77 17.66
CA VAL A 319 12.27 -23.27 18.42
C VAL A 319 11.54 -24.29 17.56
N GLY A 320 11.32 -25.47 18.15
CA GLY A 320 10.68 -26.60 17.47
C GLY A 320 9.17 -26.59 17.62
N MET A 321 8.49 -27.39 16.80
CA MET A 321 7.07 -27.66 16.92
C MET A 321 6.87 -28.96 17.71
N SER A 322 5.90 -28.96 18.63
CA SER A 322 5.56 -30.17 19.38
C SER A 322 4.89 -31.22 18.49
N ASP A 323 5.01 -32.49 18.86
CA ASP A 323 4.30 -33.57 18.18
C ASP A 323 2.79 -33.35 18.18
N SER A 324 2.22 -32.85 19.29
CA SER A 324 0.79 -32.51 19.37
C SER A 324 0.35 -31.45 18.34
N GLN A 325 1.19 -30.46 18.05
CA GLN A 325 0.88 -29.47 17.02
C GLN A 325 0.93 -30.10 15.63
N LEU A 326 1.92 -30.97 15.36
CA LEU A 326 2.07 -31.64 14.08
C LEU A 326 0.99 -32.71 13.84
N ASP A 327 0.57 -33.43 14.89
CA ASP A 327 -0.57 -34.34 14.86
C ASP A 327 -1.86 -33.58 14.54
N TRP A 328 -2.04 -32.40 15.14
CA TRP A 328 -3.17 -31.51 14.83
C TRP A 328 -3.12 -31.00 13.38
N VAL A 329 -1.94 -30.59 12.88
CA VAL A 329 -1.76 -30.17 11.47
C VAL A 329 -2.14 -31.30 10.53
N GLU A 330 -1.66 -32.52 10.79
CA GLU A 330 -2.02 -33.69 9.99
C GLU A 330 -3.53 -33.95 9.99
N ALA A 331 -4.19 -33.83 11.14
CA ALA A 331 -5.64 -33.98 11.23
C ALA A 331 -6.40 -32.91 10.40
N GLU A 332 -5.91 -31.67 10.35
CA GLU A 332 -6.48 -30.63 9.49
C GLU A 332 -6.27 -30.91 7.99
N PHE A 333 -5.11 -31.45 7.61
CA PHE A 333 -4.86 -31.86 6.24
C PHE A 333 -5.73 -33.05 5.81
N GLN A 334 -5.96 -34.02 6.68
CA GLN A 334 -6.90 -35.12 6.45
C GLN A 334 -8.33 -34.63 6.28
N LYS A 335 -8.76 -33.61 7.05
CA LYS A 335 -10.07 -32.98 6.85
C LYS A 335 -10.18 -32.32 5.48
N ALA A 336 -9.15 -31.59 5.06
CA ALA A 336 -9.13 -30.97 3.74
C ALA A 336 -9.18 -32.00 2.61
N GLU A 337 -8.41 -33.09 2.70
CA GLU A 337 -8.47 -34.20 1.74
C GLU A 337 -9.87 -34.80 1.65
N LYS A 338 -10.48 -35.14 2.79
CA LYS A 338 -11.83 -35.70 2.84
C LYS A 338 -12.90 -34.76 2.25
N ALA A 339 -12.73 -33.45 2.44
CA ALA A 339 -13.66 -32.43 1.96
C ALA A 339 -13.36 -31.95 0.53
N GLY A 340 -12.25 -32.38 -0.08
CA GLY A 340 -11.81 -31.88 -1.38
C GLY A 340 -11.35 -30.41 -1.37
N GLU A 341 -10.93 -29.89 -0.23
CA GLU A 341 -10.50 -28.50 -0.05
C GLU A 341 -9.03 -28.31 -0.45
N GLU A 342 -8.68 -27.17 -1.04
CA GLU A 342 -7.28 -26.80 -1.26
C GLU A 342 -6.64 -26.35 0.05
N ILE A 343 -5.35 -26.60 0.26
CA ILE A 343 -4.69 -26.25 1.52
C ILE A 343 -3.73 -25.06 1.32
N VAL A 344 -3.96 -24.00 2.11
CA VAL A 344 -3.02 -22.89 2.32
C VAL A 344 -2.53 -22.96 3.77
N ILE A 345 -1.23 -23.10 3.97
CA ILE A 345 -0.63 -23.00 5.31
C ILE A 345 0.00 -21.62 5.52
N ALA A 346 -0.21 -21.02 6.68
CA ALA A 346 0.36 -19.74 7.07
C ALA A 346 1.14 -19.88 8.39
N LEU A 347 2.37 -19.41 8.38
CA LEU A 347 3.32 -19.48 9.50
C LEU A 347 4.35 -18.37 9.38
N HIS A 348 4.96 -17.95 10.48
CA HIS A 348 5.84 -16.78 10.42
C HIS A 348 7.16 -17.07 9.71
N VAL A 349 7.85 -18.16 10.07
CA VAL A 349 9.11 -18.57 9.43
C VAL A 349 8.87 -19.67 8.42
N SER A 350 9.34 -19.49 7.19
CA SER A 350 9.21 -20.50 6.14
C SER A 350 9.93 -21.80 6.52
N PRO A 351 9.34 -22.98 6.30
CA PRO A 351 10.02 -24.25 6.55
C PRO A 351 10.98 -24.61 5.40
N TRP A 352 11.00 -23.83 4.31
CA TRP A 352 11.80 -24.08 3.13
C TRP A 352 13.30 -23.82 3.34
N GLN A 353 14.12 -24.81 2.98
CA GLN A 353 15.55 -24.85 3.36
C GLN A 353 16.53 -24.49 2.25
N ASN A 354 16.10 -24.42 0.99
CA ASN A 354 17.00 -24.09 -0.14
C ASN A 354 17.30 -22.58 -0.23
N ASN A 355 16.86 -21.83 0.77
CA ASN A 355 17.13 -20.42 0.92
C ASN A 355 18.44 -20.18 1.69
N GLU A 356 19.47 -19.64 1.03
CA GLU A 356 20.76 -19.34 1.68
C GLU A 356 20.64 -18.35 2.84
N ARG A 357 19.67 -17.43 2.77
CA ARG A 357 19.38 -16.49 3.87
C ARG A 357 18.70 -17.18 5.06
N GLY A 358 18.04 -18.32 4.83
CA GLY A 358 17.46 -19.19 5.86
C GLY A 358 18.51 -20.02 6.63
N ARG A 359 19.80 -19.89 6.32
CA ARG A 359 20.87 -20.67 6.99
C ARG A 359 21.20 -20.18 8.41
N GLY A 360 20.88 -18.93 8.75
CA GLY A 360 21.11 -18.42 10.10
C GLY A 360 20.17 -19.05 11.11
N LYS A 361 20.65 -19.34 12.32
CA LYS A 361 19.87 -19.90 13.45
C LYS A 361 18.53 -19.17 13.65
N TYR A 362 18.54 -17.85 13.56
CA TYR A 362 17.35 -17.00 13.72
C TYR A 362 16.24 -17.36 12.72
N ASN A 363 16.61 -17.75 11.50
CA ASN A 363 15.71 -18.01 10.37
C ASN A 363 15.29 -19.49 10.25
N GLN A 364 15.61 -20.33 11.23
CA GLN A 364 15.38 -21.78 11.17
C GLN A 364 14.35 -22.22 12.20
N ILE A 365 13.42 -23.06 11.76
CA ILE A 365 12.57 -23.84 12.64
C ILE A 365 13.39 -25.00 13.21
N GLY A 366 13.20 -25.30 14.49
CA GLY A 366 13.85 -26.42 15.17
C GLY A 366 13.25 -27.78 14.81
N VAL A 367 13.19 -28.67 15.83
CA VAL A 367 12.58 -30.00 15.72
C VAL A 367 11.16 -29.91 15.15
N GLY A 368 10.78 -30.89 14.32
CA GLY A 368 9.44 -30.95 13.73
C GLY A 368 9.32 -30.32 12.34
N ARG A 369 10.27 -29.47 11.91
CA ARG A 369 10.28 -28.87 10.56
C ARG A 369 10.18 -29.91 9.45
N ASP A 370 10.99 -30.96 9.50
CA ASP A 370 11.02 -31.98 8.45
C ASP A 370 9.75 -32.81 8.42
N ARG A 371 9.17 -33.08 9.59
CA ARG A 371 7.87 -33.73 9.69
C ARG A 371 6.78 -32.84 9.08
N LEU A 372 6.77 -31.53 9.36
CA LEU A 372 5.84 -30.59 8.72
C LEU A 372 5.98 -30.62 7.19
N ARG A 373 7.20 -30.55 6.66
CA ARG A 373 7.42 -30.60 5.20
C ARG A 373 6.98 -31.93 4.59
N ALA A 374 7.23 -33.05 5.27
CA ALA A 374 6.77 -34.35 4.83
C ALA A 374 5.23 -34.42 4.77
N LEU A 375 4.54 -33.86 5.78
CA LEU A 375 3.08 -33.72 5.77
C LEU A 375 2.61 -32.82 4.62
N MET A 376 3.24 -31.65 4.44
CA MET A 376 2.90 -30.73 3.35
C MET A 376 2.99 -31.40 1.99
N LYS A 377 4.05 -32.19 1.76
CA LYS A 377 4.22 -33.02 0.56
C LYS A 377 3.15 -34.11 0.44
N GLN A 378 2.93 -34.89 1.49
CA GLN A 378 1.96 -36.00 1.50
C GLN A 378 0.55 -35.54 1.15
N TYR A 379 0.11 -34.43 1.75
CA TYR A 379 -1.25 -33.89 1.55
C TYR A 379 -1.31 -32.81 0.46
N GLN A 380 -0.23 -32.63 -0.30
CA GLN A 380 -0.13 -31.73 -1.45
C GLN A 380 -0.56 -30.29 -1.13
N VAL A 381 -0.01 -29.71 -0.06
CA VAL A 381 -0.25 -28.31 0.30
C VAL A 381 0.15 -27.40 -0.87
N LEU A 382 -0.79 -26.58 -1.34
CA LEU A 382 -0.58 -25.72 -2.51
C LEU A 382 0.32 -24.54 -2.19
N LEU A 383 0.04 -23.85 -1.08
CA LEU A 383 0.64 -22.57 -0.76
C LEU A 383 1.07 -22.51 0.70
N CYS A 384 2.31 -22.08 0.92
CA CYS A 384 2.91 -21.80 2.21
C CYS A 384 3.25 -20.30 2.29
N LEU A 385 2.54 -19.56 3.14
CA LEU A 385 2.69 -18.11 3.32
C LEU A 385 3.47 -17.80 4.60
N SER A 386 4.48 -16.94 4.49
CA SER A 386 5.34 -16.54 5.61
C SER A 386 5.87 -15.11 5.50
N GLY A 387 6.41 -14.58 6.60
CA GLY A 387 7.03 -13.24 6.71
C GLY A 387 8.50 -13.35 7.15
N HIS A 388 8.88 -12.64 8.22
CA HIS A 388 10.13 -12.76 8.97
C HIS A 388 11.40 -12.23 8.28
N TYR A 389 11.54 -12.37 6.96
CA TYR A 389 12.83 -12.07 6.32
C TYR A 389 13.07 -10.58 6.04
N HIS A 390 12.03 -9.74 6.03
CA HIS A 390 12.13 -8.31 5.67
C HIS A 390 12.80 -8.09 4.32
N ARG A 391 12.34 -8.79 3.28
CA ARG A 391 12.88 -8.79 1.92
C ARG A 391 11.77 -8.55 0.89
N PRO A 392 12.11 -8.27 -0.38
CA PRO A 392 11.15 -8.45 -1.46
C PRO A 392 10.40 -9.76 -1.35
N VAL A 393 9.21 -9.82 -1.96
CA VAL A 393 8.47 -11.08 -2.06
C VAL A 393 9.37 -12.16 -2.64
N TRP A 394 9.50 -13.28 -1.93
CA TRP A 394 10.25 -14.43 -2.39
C TRP A 394 9.32 -15.55 -2.79
N HIS A 395 9.71 -16.25 -3.86
CA HIS A 395 9.06 -17.45 -4.33
C HIS A 395 10.07 -18.57 -4.51
N GLY A 396 9.76 -19.70 -3.87
CA GLY A 396 10.37 -21.00 -4.16
C GLY A 396 9.26 -22.04 -4.32
N HIS A 397 9.58 -23.17 -4.93
CA HIS A 397 8.67 -24.31 -4.97
C HIS A 397 9.43 -25.62 -4.69
N GLU A 398 8.72 -26.58 -4.13
CA GLU A 398 9.17 -27.96 -4.04
C GLU A 398 7.97 -28.84 -4.37
N GLU A 399 8.10 -29.61 -5.45
CA GLU A 399 7.00 -30.38 -6.01
C GLU A 399 5.78 -29.49 -6.26
N GLU A 400 4.75 -29.63 -5.44
CA GLU A 400 3.47 -28.94 -5.60
C GLU A 400 3.32 -27.74 -4.67
N THR A 401 4.18 -27.63 -3.67
CA THR A 401 4.08 -26.56 -2.68
C THR A 401 4.84 -25.33 -3.16
N HIS A 402 4.11 -24.23 -3.29
CA HIS A 402 4.67 -22.90 -3.49
C HIS A 402 4.94 -22.25 -2.12
N TYR A 403 6.20 -21.89 -1.87
CA TYR A 403 6.62 -21.17 -0.68
C TYR A 403 6.74 -19.69 -1.03
N LEU A 404 5.91 -18.87 -0.41
CA LEU A 404 5.99 -17.42 -0.50
C LEU A 404 6.42 -16.83 0.84
N VAL A 405 7.47 -16.04 0.78
CA VAL A 405 7.86 -15.17 1.90
C VAL A 405 7.53 -13.75 1.48
N LEU A 406 6.60 -13.12 2.17
CA LEU A 406 6.13 -11.79 1.85
C LEU A 406 7.01 -10.75 2.54
N GLY A 407 7.08 -9.57 1.92
CA GLY A 407 7.55 -8.38 2.61
C GLY A 407 6.49 -7.86 3.59
N GLY A 408 6.77 -6.70 4.18
CA GLY A 408 5.87 -6.07 5.13
C GLY A 408 5.78 -4.56 5.00
N THR A 409 5.13 -3.93 5.98
CA THR A 409 4.90 -2.48 5.96
C THR A 409 5.91 -1.70 6.79
N ALA A 410 6.58 -2.30 7.77
CA ALA A 410 7.54 -1.62 8.62
C ALA A 410 8.92 -1.46 7.97
N MET A 411 9.60 -2.58 7.73
CA MET A 411 10.95 -2.61 7.16
C MET A 411 11.02 -3.64 6.04
N VAL A 412 11.56 -3.25 4.88
CA VAL A 412 11.86 -4.18 3.80
C VAL A 412 13.21 -3.79 3.21
N SER A 413 14.19 -4.66 3.35
CA SER A 413 15.54 -4.42 2.86
C SER A 413 15.68 -4.90 1.43
N ALA A 414 16.07 -3.98 0.53
CA ALA A 414 16.16 -4.17 -0.92
C ALA A 414 14.82 -4.49 -1.61
N GLY A 415 13.69 -4.06 -1.02
CA GLY A 415 12.34 -4.28 -1.53
C GLY A 415 11.38 -3.14 -1.20
N SER A 416 10.15 -3.22 -1.74
CA SER A 416 9.09 -2.27 -1.43
C SER A 416 8.40 -2.64 -0.11
N PHE A 417 7.99 -1.62 0.65
CA PHE A 417 6.94 -1.82 1.65
C PHE A 417 5.66 -2.17 0.91
N GLY A 418 4.90 -3.15 1.40
CA GLY A 418 3.71 -3.58 0.68
C GLY A 418 2.99 -4.76 1.30
N TRP A 419 2.06 -5.29 0.53
CA TRP A 419 1.26 -6.46 0.83
C TRP A 419 0.95 -7.19 -0.49
N CYS A 420 0.40 -8.40 -0.42
CA CYS A 420 0.05 -9.16 -1.62
C CYS A 420 -1.45 -9.48 -1.66
N SER A 421 -2.04 -9.38 -2.85
CA SER A 421 -3.38 -9.94 -3.13
C SER A 421 -3.25 -11.29 -3.80
N PHE A 422 -4.24 -12.15 -3.55
CA PHE A 422 -4.33 -13.50 -4.09
C PHE A 422 -5.70 -13.71 -4.67
N ASP A 423 -5.76 -13.79 -6.00
CA ASP A 423 -6.99 -13.97 -6.73
C ASP A 423 -7.20 -15.45 -6.97
N VAL A 424 -8.22 -16.02 -6.35
CA VAL A 424 -8.52 -17.44 -6.41
C VAL A 424 -9.54 -17.68 -7.52
N TYR A 425 -9.11 -18.36 -8.57
CA TYR A 425 -9.94 -18.83 -9.69
C TYR A 425 -10.15 -20.35 -9.57
N PRO A 426 -11.01 -20.98 -10.37
CA PRO A 426 -11.20 -22.43 -10.34
C PRO A 426 -9.90 -23.21 -10.62
N ASP A 427 -9.08 -22.72 -11.55
CA ASP A 427 -7.92 -23.42 -12.09
C ASP A 427 -6.57 -22.89 -11.60
N ARG A 428 -6.55 -21.72 -10.93
CA ARG A 428 -5.31 -21.06 -10.50
C ARG A 428 -5.51 -20.10 -9.33
N ILE A 429 -4.41 -19.74 -8.67
CA ILE A 429 -4.28 -18.57 -7.81
C ILE A 429 -3.32 -17.60 -8.50
N VAL A 430 -3.68 -16.33 -8.62
CA VAL A 430 -2.77 -15.28 -9.11
C VAL A 430 -2.39 -14.38 -7.94
N MET A 431 -1.11 -14.38 -7.57
CA MET A 431 -0.57 -13.49 -6.55
C MET A 431 -0.07 -12.21 -7.20
N HIS A 432 -0.50 -11.06 -6.68
CA HIS A 432 0.02 -9.75 -7.07
C HIS A 432 0.69 -9.08 -5.87
N HIS A 433 1.88 -8.51 -6.07
CA HIS A 433 2.50 -7.64 -5.08
C HIS A 433 1.99 -6.21 -5.25
N LYS A 434 1.56 -5.58 -4.15
CA LYS A 434 1.14 -4.19 -4.09
C LYS A 434 2.09 -3.40 -3.17
N PRO A 435 3.08 -2.70 -3.76
CA PRO A 435 3.84 -1.68 -3.03
C PRO A 435 2.91 -0.62 -2.44
N LEU A 436 3.19 -0.13 -1.23
CA LEU A 436 2.30 0.83 -0.56
C LEU A 436 2.13 2.13 -1.35
N PHE A 437 3.20 2.67 -1.91
CA PHE A 437 3.20 4.01 -2.49
C PHE A 437 3.15 4.03 -4.02
N PHE A 438 3.10 2.86 -4.66
CA PHE A 438 3.10 2.69 -6.11
C PHE A 438 1.94 1.79 -6.55
N GLY A 439 1.66 1.74 -7.84
CA GLY A 439 0.74 0.75 -8.40
C GLY A 439 1.22 -0.68 -8.15
N TYR A 440 0.29 -1.64 -8.29
CA TYR A 440 0.64 -3.05 -8.20
C TYR A 440 1.67 -3.44 -9.26
N GLU A 441 2.49 -4.45 -8.95
CA GLU A 441 3.51 -4.93 -9.86
C GLU A 441 2.87 -5.70 -11.03
N ARG A 442 3.03 -5.13 -12.23
CA ARG A 442 2.62 -5.76 -13.48
C ARG A 442 3.68 -6.76 -13.97
N ALA A 443 3.30 -7.63 -14.89
CA ALA A 443 4.21 -8.66 -15.44
C ALA A 443 5.44 -8.07 -16.15
N ASP A 444 5.33 -6.86 -16.69
CA ASP A 444 6.36 -6.15 -17.45
C ASP A 444 7.20 -5.18 -16.61
N VAL A 445 6.99 -5.13 -15.30
CA VAL A 445 7.73 -4.24 -14.39
C VAL A 445 9.23 -4.54 -14.46
N LYS A 446 10.09 -3.52 -14.58
CA LYS A 446 11.56 -3.71 -14.67
C LYS A 446 12.31 -3.35 -13.40
N GLN A 447 11.68 -2.54 -12.56
CA GLN A 447 12.26 -2.01 -11.33
C GLN A 447 11.24 -2.08 -10.21
N LEU A 448 11.71 -2.23 -8.98
CA LEU A 448 10.89 -2.06 -7.78
C LEU A 448 11.41 -0.87 -6.98
N HIS A 449 10.54 -0.19 -6.26
CA HIS A 449 10.95 0.90 -5.38
C HIS A 449 11.30 0.39 -3.99
N SER A 450 12.36 0.91 -3.40
CA SER A 450 12.83 0.58 -2.04
C SER A 450 13.05 1.84 -1.20
N ALA A 451 13.36 1.68 0.08
CA ALA A 451 13.80 2.80 0.93
C ALA A 451 15.03 3.54 0.36
N GLN A 452 15.80 2.91 -0.52
CA GLN A 452 16.98 3.49 -1.19
C GLN A 452 16.68 4.01 -2.62
N GLY A 453 15.42 3.98 -3.06
CA GLY A 453 15.00 4.36 -4.41
C GLY A 453 14.72 3.16 -5.32
N TRP A 454 14.66 3.41 -6.62
CA TRP A 454 14.38 2.38 -7.64
C TRP A 454 15.56 1.42 -7.80
N LEU A 455 15.26 0.12 -7.73
CA LEU A 455 16.20 -0.98 -7.89
C LEU A 455 15.79 -1.83 -9.10
N ASN A 456 16.76 -2.25 -9.91
CA ASN A 456 16.50 -3.13 -11.05
C ASN A 456 16.29 -4.58 -10.61
N TYR A 457 15.27 -5.26 -11.16
CA TYR A 457 15.00 -6.66 -10.80
C TYR A 457 16.13 -7.62 -11.15
N GLN A 458 16.85 -7.41 -12.26
CA GLN A 458 17.96 -8.27 -12.65
C GLN A 458 19.09 -8.19 -11.62
N GLU A 459 19.40 -6.98 -11.14
CA GLU A 459 20.43 -6.74 -10.13
C GLU A 459 20.02 -7.32 -8.77
N ILE A 460 18.74 -7.14 -8.39
CA ILE A 460 18.20 -7.70 -7.15
C ILE A 460 18.23 -9.22 -7.20
N LYS A 461 17.77 -9.84 -8.29
CA LYS A 461 17.79 -11.31 -8.46
C LYS A 461 19.20 -11.88 -8.41
N ALA A 462 20.22 -11.15 -8.86
CA ALA A 462 21.61 -11.60 -8.72
C ALA A 462 22.06 -11.72 -7.25
N GLN A 463 21.50 -10.92 -6.33
CA GLN A 463 21.81 -10.94 -4.89
C GLN A 463 20.78 -11.71 -4.05
N HIS A 464 19.56 -11.81 -4.57
CA HIS A 464 18.37 -12.39 -3.95
C HIS A 464 17.63 -13.25 -4.98
N PRO A 465 18.15 -14.45 -5.29
CA PRO A 465 17.71 -15.26 -6.44
C PRO A 465 16.25 -15.69 -6.41
N TYR A 466 15.63 -15.69 -5.23
CA TYR A 466 14.23 -16.07 -5.04
C TYR A 466 13.26 -14.89 -5.13
N THR A 467 13.73 -13.69 -5.43
CA THR A 467 12.87 -12.51 -5.57
C THR A 467 11.84 -12.73 -6.69
N GLN A 468 10.57 -12.70 -6.33
CA GLN A 468 9.44 -12.77 -7.24
C GLN A 468 9.18 -11.40 -7.84
N GLN A 469 8.96 -11.38 -9.15
CA GLN A 469 8.70 -10.17 -9.93
C GLN A 469 7.32 -10.28 -10.57
N GLY A 470 6.47 -9.28 -10.36
CA GLY A 470 5.15 -9.24 -10.99
C GLY A 470 4.27 -10.45 -10.64
N PRO A 471 3.11 -10.60 -11.30
CA PRO A 471 2.13 -11.57 -10.88
C PRO A 471 2.67 -13.00 -10.97
N LEU A 472 2.47 -13.78 -9.91
CA LEU A 472 2.78 -15.21 -9.90
C LEU A 472 1.49 -15.99 -10.08
N THR A 473 1.42 -16.79 -11.14
CA THR A 473 0.30 -17.71 -11.36
C THR A 473 0.64 -19.10 -10.84
N ILE A 474 -0.21 -19.62 -9.97
CA ILE A 474 -0.07 -20.92 -9.31
C ILE A 474 -1.25 -21.80 -9.75
N PRO A 475 -1.05 -22.88 -10.51
CA PRO A 475 -2.13 -23.78 -10.89
C PRO A 475 -2.78 -24.43 -9.67
N ARG A 476 -4.11 -24.53 -9.66
CA ARG A 476 -4.86 -25.22 -8.61
C ARG A 476 -5.10 -26.67 -9.00
N LYS A 477 -5.12 -27.53 -7.98
CA LYS A 477 -5.31 -28.97 -8.18
C LYS A 477 -6.72 -29.45 -7.94
N ARG A 478 -7.45 -28.75 -7.07
CA ARG A 478 -8.84 -29.07 -6.73
C ARG A 478 -9.73 -27.94 -7.27
N PRO A 479 -10.14 -27.99 -8.55
CA PRO A 479 -11.03 -26.98 -9.09
C PRO A 479 -12.33 -26.98 -8.32
N VAL A 480 -12.62 -25.85 -7.67
CA VAL A 480 -13.94 -25.66 -7.06
C VAL A 480 -14.89 -25.33 -8.20
N THR A 481 -15.75 -26.27 -8.55
CA THR A 481 -16.92 -25.95 -9.37
C THR A 481 -17.82 -25.05 -8.53
N GLY A 482 -17.96 -23.79 -8.91
CA GLY A 482 -18.78 -22.82 -8.18
C GLY A 482 -20.19 -23.36 -7.99
N LYS A 483 -20.52 -23.70 -6.75
CA LYS A 483 -21.87 -23.92 -6.26
C LYS A 483 -22.06 -23.14 -4.98
#